data_AF-A0A6P0MBP4-F1
#
_entry.id   AF-A0A6P0MBP4-F1
#
_cell.length_a   1.000
_cell.length_b   1.000
_cell.length_c   1.000
_cell.angle_alpha   90.00
_cell.angle_beta   90.00
_cell.angle_gamma   90.00
#
_symmetry.space_group_name_H-M   'P 1'
#
loop_
_entity.id
_entity.type
_entity.pdbx_description
1 polymer ?
#
loop_
_entity_poly.entity_id
_entity_poly.type
_entity_poly.pdbx_seq_one_letter_code
_entity_poly.pdbx_strand_id
1 'polypeptide(L)'
;MKLSYRGISYEYNPPEVKTTQSGVPGKYRGLDWRFRNLDKSPVLQPSVNLKYRGVTYQTAGTPAVSSVESTKTPTLSTQDKARSLMLNYHKALQNRQASMLKRSAAELGSAAHS
;
A
#
# COMPACT_ATOMS: atom_id res chain seq x y z
N MET A 1 -26.29 10.20 -24.85
CA MET A 1 -27.47 9.42 -24.37
C MET A 1 -27.89 9.99 -23.03
N LYS A 2 -29.18 10.34 -22.84
CA LYS A 2 -29.70 10.85 -21.56
C LYS A 2 -30.15 9.69 -20.68
N LEU A 3 -30.00 9.82 -19.35
CA LEU A 3 -30.51 8.82 -18.41
C LEU A 3 -32.02 8.99 -18.27
N SER A 4 -32.77 7.90 -18.37
CA SER A 4 -34.24 7.92 -18.25
C SER A 4 -34.68 6.96 -17.15
N TYR A 5 -35.50 7.45 -16.21
CA TYR A 5 -36.13 6.62 -15.18
C TYR A 5 -37.62 6.94 -15.10
N ARG A 6 -38.47 5.90 -15.12
CA ARG A 6 -39.95 6.01 -15.13
C ARG A 6 -40.50 7.01 -16.15
N GLY A 7 -39.95 7.02 -17.35
CA GLY A 7 -40.40 7.91 -18.45
C GLY A 7 -39.92 9.36 -18.36
N ILE A 8 -39.21 9.75 -17.30
CA ILE A 8 -38.63 11.09 -17.15
C ILE A 8 -37.17 11.05 -17.60
N SER A 9 -36.80 11.99 -18.46
CA SER A 9 -35.41 12.18 -18.90
C SER A 9 -34.69 13.13 -17.94
N TYR A 10 -33.52 12.72 -17.47
CA TYR A 10 -32.68 13.52 -16.60
C TYR A 10 -31.60 14.23 -17.42
N GLU A 11 -31.39 15.50 -17.10
CA GLU A 11 -30.21 16.23 -17.57
C GLU A 11 -29.02 15.80 -16.74
N TYR A 12 -28.05 15.13 -17.37
CA TYR A 12 -26.89 14.58 -16.69
C TYR A 12 -25.78 15.63 -16.63
N ASN A 13 -25.54 16.19 -15.45
CA ASN A 13 -24.43 17.11 -15.19
C ASN A 13 -23.43 16.46 -14.20
N PRO A 14 -22.51 15.61 -14.69
CA PRO A 14 -21.53 14.99 -13.82
C PRO A 14 -20.58 16.04 -13.25
N PRO A 15 -20.10 15.86 -12.00
CA PRO A 15 -19.09 16.74 -11.45
C PRO A 15 -17.78 16.59 -12.22
N GLU A 16 -17.29 17.69 -12.79
CA GLU A 16 -15.99 17.72 -13.47
C GLU A 16 -14.86 17.73 -12.44
N VAL A 17 -13.99 16.72 -12.52
CA VAL A 17 -12.76 16.65 -11.72
C VAL A 17 -11.60 17.20 -12.55
N LYS A 18 -11.17 18.42 -12.23
CA LYS A 18 -10.02 19.05 -12.89
C LYS A 18 -8.72 18.36 -12.46
N THR A 19 -7.97 17.90 -13.46
CA THR A 19 -6.67 17.24 -13.27
C THR A 19 -5.60 17.96 -14.06
N THR A 20 -4.45 18.21 -13.42
CA THR A 20 -3.24 18.69 -14.08
C THR A 20 -2.38 17.50 -14.46
N GLN A 21 -1.88 17.52 -15.69
CA GLN A 21 -0.88 16.56 -16.12
C GLN A 21 0.44 16.92 -15.42
N SER A 22 0.98 16.00 -14.62
CA SER A 22 2.31 16.18 -14.07
C SER A 22 3.34 16.00 -15.20
N GLY A 23 4.36 16.86 -15.23
CA GLY A 23 5.49 16.91 -16.16
C GLY A 23 5.69 15.79 -17.19
N VAL A 24 6.84 15.12 -17.12
CA VAL A 24 7.38 14.28 -18.20
C VAL A 24 6.63 12.95 -18.28
N PRO A 25 5.89 12.67 -19.37
CA PRO A 25 5.40 11.32 -19.63
C PRO A 25 6.58 10.42 -20.01
N GLY A 26 6.50 9.13 -19.69
CA GLY A 26 7.50 8.18 -20.19
C GLY A 26 6.88 6.84 -20.57
N LYS A 27 7.76 5.92 -20.98
CA LYS A 27 7.42 4.52 -21.27
C LYS A 27 8.21 3.62 -20.33
N TYR A 28 7.53 2.69 -19.67
CA TYR A 28 8.18 1.62 -18.91
C TYR A 28 7.71 0.27 -19.44
N ARG A 29 8.65 -0.57 -19.92
CA ARG A 29 8.37 -1.87 -20.54
C ARG A 29 7.28 -1.82 -21.63
N GLY A 30 7.31 -0.76 -22.45
CA GLY A 30 6.33 -0.54 -23.52
C GLY A 30 5.01 0.08 -23.08
N LEU A 31 4.74 0.21 -21.77
CA LEU A 31 3.53 0.84 -21.25
C LEU A 31 3.75 2.33 -20.95
N ASP A 32 2.77 3.17 -21.29
CA ASP A 32 2.77 4.57 -20.87
C ASP A 32 2.57 4.67 -19.36
N TRP A 33 3.45 5.42 -18.69
CA TRP A 33 3.22 5.87 -17.33
C TRP A 33 3.05 7.38 -17.33
N ARG A 34 1.93 7.84 -16.75
CA ARG A 34 1.55 9.26 -16.63
C ARG A 34 0.90 9.45 -15.27
N PHE A 35 1.30 10.48 -14.54
CA PHE A 35 0.55 10.90 -13.35
C PHE A 35 -0.39 12.05 -13.70
N ARG A 36 -1.60 11.98 -13.13
CA ARG A 36 -2.61 13.03 -13.21
C ARG A 36 -2.89 13.44 -11.78
N ASN A 37 -2.42 14.62 -11.41
CA ASN A 37 -2.65 15.15 -10.08
C ASN A 37 -3.97 15.90 -10.08
N LEU A 38 -4.68 15.87 -8.96
CA LEU A 38 -5.87 16.69 -8.76
C LEU A 38 -5.44 18.14 -8.58
N ASP A 39 -6.15 19.07 -9.23
CA ASP A 39 -5.86 20.51 -9.08
C ASP A 39 -6.19 21.01 -7.68
N LYS A 40 -7.19 20.39 -7.06
CA LYS A 40 -7.63 20.69 -5.71
C LYS A 40 -7.17 19.57 -4.79
N SER A 41 -6.67 19.95 -3.61
CA SER A 41 -6.36 18.98 -2.56
C SER A 41 -7.61 18.15 -2.23
N PRO A 42 -7.52 16.81 -2.18
CA PRO A 42 -8.65 15.97 -1.85
C PRO A 42 -9.14 16.29 -0.44
N VAL A 43 -10.46 16.44 -0.29
CA VAL A 43 -11.07 16.59 1.03
C VAL A 43 -11.07 15.23 1.71
N LEU A 44 -10.29 15.12 2.78
CA LEU A 44 -10.25 13.91 3.60
C LEU A 44 -11.59 13.73 4.31
N GLN A 45 -12.13 12.51 4.30
CA GLN A 45 -13.31 12.20 5.08
C GLN A 45 -12.97 12.21 6.58
N PRO A 46 -13.79 12.84 7.43
CA PRO A 46 -13.53 12.90 8.86
C PRO A 46 -13.67 11.52 9.50
N SER A 47 -12.78 11.18 10.43
CA SER A 47 -12.81 9.93 11.21
C SER A 47 -13.79 10.01 12.39
N VAL A 48 -14.97 10.60 12.17
CA VAL A 48 -15.97 10.78 13.23
C VAL A 48 -16.92 9.58 13.21
N ASN A 49 -17.19 9.03 14.40
CA ASN A 49 -18.22 8.01 14.56
C ASN A 49 -19.61 8.64 14.41
N LEU A 50 -20.24 8.43 13.25
CA LEU A 50 -21.55 8.97 12.95
C LEU A 50 -22.64 8.18 13.69
N LYS A 51 -23.62 8.91 14.23
CA LYS A 51 -24.82 8.33 14.85
C LYS A 51 -26.07 8.88 14.18
N TYR A 52 -26.97 7.99 13.77
CA TYR A 52 -28.30 8.36 13.29
C TYR A 52 -29.35 7.64 14.13
N ARG A 53 -30.25 8.41 14.77
CA ARG A 53 -31.29 7.86 15.68
C ARG A 53 -30.76 6.88 16.73
N GLY A 54 -29.58 7.18 17.30
CA GLY A 54 -28.93 6.34 18.31
C GLY A 54 -28.12 5.15 17.76
N VAL A 55 -28.24 4.82 16.47
CA VAL A 55 -27.47 3.75 15.83
C VAL A 55 -26.18 4.31 15.25
N THR A 56 -25.04 3.73 15.61
CA THR A 56 -23.74 4.03 15.02
C THR A 56 -23.65 3.46 13.62
N TYR A 57 -23.20 4.26 12.65
CA TYR A 57 -22.93 3.78 11.30
C TYR A 57 -21.61 4.34 10.78
N GLN A 58 -20.96 3.55 9.93
CA GLN A 58 -19.72 3.90 9.24
C GLN A 58 -19.97 3.77 7.73
N THR A 59 -19.53 4.75 6.96
CA THR A 59 -19.60 4.71 5.49
C THR A 59 -18.56 3.73 4.95
N ALA A 60 -19.02 2.72 4.20
CA ALA A 60 -18.18 1.73 3.55
C ALA A 60 -17.26 2.39 2.51
N GLY A 61 -16.04 2.71 2.90
CA GLY A 61 -15.07 3.44 2.06
C GLY A 61 -13.99 4.13 2.88
N THR A 62 -14.28 4.46 4.14
CA THR A 62 -13.25 4.69 5.14
C THR A 62 -12.81 3.33 5.65
N PRO A 63 -11.53 2.89 5.52
CA PRO A 63 -11.02 2.05 6.57
C PRO A 63 -11.29 2.86 7.84
N ALA A 64 -12.04 2.27 8.77
CA ALA A 64 -11.83 2.61 10.15
C ALA A 64 -10.33 2.37 10.34
N VAL A 65 -9.53 3.42 10.17
CA VAL A 65 -8.41 3.64 11.05
C VAL A 65 -9.12 3.76 12.38
N SER A 66 -9.43 2.60 12.97
CA SER A 66 -9.38 2.41 14.40
C SER A 66 -8.30 3.36 14.80
N SER A 67 -8.64 4.34 15.63
CA SER A 67 -7.65 4.87 16.53
C SER A 67 -6.95 3.62 17.07
N VAL A 68 -5.83 3.26 16.44
CA VAL A 68 -4.74 2.61 17.09
C VAL A 68 -4.33 3.74 18.02
N GLU A 69 -5.11 3.89 19.10
CA GLU A 69 -4.59 4.05 20.43
C GLU A 69 -3.28 3.34 20.35
N SER A 70 -2.22 4.16 20.22
CA SER A 70 -0.88 3.74 19.91
C SER A 70 -0.61 2.62 20.88
N THR A 71 -0.86 1.38 20.45
CA THR A 71 -0.62 0.20 21.24
C THR A 71 0.86 0.27 21.22
N LYS A 72 1.43 0.79 22.31
CA LYS A 72 2.81 1.18 22.44
C LYS A 72 3.61 0.01 21.88
N THR A 73 3.94 0.07 20.59
CA THR A 73 4.87 -0.88 20.01
C THR A 73 6.09 -0.61 20.85
N PRO A 74 6.59 -1.58 21.62
CA PRO A 74 7.67 -1.33 22.55
C PRO A 74 8.73 -0.59 21.75
N THR A 75 8.94 0.68 22.09
CA THR A 75 9.82 1.56 21.33
C THR A 75 11.20 1.05 21.62
N LEU A 76 11.63 0.06 20.82
CA LEU A 76 12.96 -0.52 20.90
C LEU A 76 13.93 0.65 20.85
N SER A 77 14.79 0.70 21.86
CA SER A 77 15.83 1.72 21.94
C SER A 77 16.60 1.73 20.62
N THR A 78 17.14 2.88 20.23
CA THR A 78 18.02 2.99 19.05
C THR A 78 19.11 1.91 19.07
N GLN A 79 19.60 1.56 20.26
CA GLN A 79 20.55 0.49 20.48
C GLN A 79 20.02 -0.91 20.14
N ASP A 80 18.76 -1.21 20.48
CA ASP A 80 18.14 -2.50 20.17
C ASP A 80 17.88 -2.65 18.67
N LYS A 81 17.52 -1.55 18.00
CA LYS A 81 17.42 -1.51 16.54
C LYS A 81 18.78 -1.78 15.89
N ALA A 82 19.85 -1.12 16.35
CA ALA A 82 21.20 -1.37 15.86
C ALA A 82 21.64 -2.83 16.07
N ARG A 83 21.36 -3.41 17.25
CA ARG A 83 21.64 -4.82 17.55
C ARG A 83 20.87 -5.76 16.59
N SER A 84 19.59 -5.48 16.33
CA SER A 84 18.78 -6.28 15.40
C SER A 84 19.32 -6.26 13.97
N LEU A 85 19.79 -5.09 13.48
CA LEU A 85 20.38 -4.95 12.15
C LEU A 85 21.67 -5.76 12.02
N MET A 86 22.54 -5.71 13.04
CA MET A 86 23.78 -6.49 13.06
C MET A 86 23.51 -7.99 13.04
N LEU A 87 22.53 -8.46 13.82
CA LEU A 87 22.13 -9.88 13.81
C LEU A 87 21.55 -10.31 12.46
N ASN A 88 20.70 -9.48 11.85
CA ASN A 88 20.11 -9.76 10.55
C ASN A 88 21.16 -9.82 9.45
N TYR A 89 22.13 -8.90 9.48
CA TYR A 89 23.26 -8.90 8.57
C TYR A 89 24.09 -10.19 8.70
N HIS A 90 24.41 -10.59 9.92
CA HIS A 90 25.16 -11.83 10.16
C HIS A 90 24.40 -13.06 9.64
N LYS A 91 23.11 -13.17 9.92
CA LYS A 91 22.24 -14.24 9.40
C LYS A 91 22.21 -14.25 7.87
N ALA A 92 22.14 -13.08 7.23
CA ALA A 92 22.14 -12.98 5.78
C ALA A 92 23.46 -13.50 5.17
N LEU A 93 24.60 -13.19 5.78
CA LEU A 93 25.90 -13.71 5.36
C LEU A 93 25.99 -15.23 5.54
N GLN A 94 25.56 -15.76 6.70
CA GLN A 94 25.54 -17.20 6.95
C GLN A 94 24.65 -17.93 5.94
N ASN A 95 23.44 -17.43 5.70
CA ASN A 95 22.51 -18.00 4.73
C ASN A 95 23.10 -17.99 3.32
N ARG A 96 23.79 -16.91 2.95
CA ARG A 96 24.50 -16.81 1.67
C ARG A 96 25.60 -17.87 1.57
N GLN A 97 26.47 -17.98 2.57
CA GLN A 97 27.53 -18.98 2.61
C GLN A 97 26.98 -20.41 2.52
N ALA A 98 25.97 -20.72 3.33
CA ALA A 98 25.29 -22.01 3.29
C ALA A 98 24.68 -22.32 1.92
N SER A 99 24.06 -21.34 1.27
CA SER A 99 23.50 -21.52 -0.08
C SER A 99 24.57 -21.77 -1.14
N MET A 100 25.72 -21.09 -1.05
CA MET A 100 26.84 -21.30 -1.97
C MET A 100 27.46 -22.68 -1.77
N LEU A 101 27.66 -23.11 -0.52
CA LEU A 101 28.17 -24.45 -0.20
C LEU A 101 27.22 -25.55 -0.67
N LYS A 102 25.90 -25.36 -0.51
CA LYS A 102 24.90 -26.30 -1.04
C LYS A 102 24.97 -26.39 -2.56
N ARG A 103 25.16 -25.27 -3.25
CA ARG A 103 25.30 -25.24 -4.71
C ARG A 103 26.57 -25.95 -5.17
N SER A 104 27.71 -25.66 -4.55
CA SER A 104 28.97 -26.35 -4.89
C SER A 104 28.91 -27.85 -4.59
N ALA A 105 28.26 -28.26 -3.49
CA ALA A 105 28.09 -29.67 -3.17
C ALA A 105 27.22 -30.39 -4.23
N ALA A 106 26.17 -29.74 -4.74
CA ALA A 106 25.37 -30.27 -5.82
C ALA A 106 26.15 -30.39 -7.14
N GLU A 107 27.00 -29.41 -7.46
CA GLU A 107 27.86 -29.45 -8.66
C GLU A 107 28.91 -30.58 -8.59
N LEU A 108 29.46 -30.86 -7.41
CA LEU A 108 30.42 -31.94 -7.19
C LEU A 108 29.77 -33.33 -7.11
N GLY A 109 28.44 -33.44 -7.31
CA GLY A 109 27.72 -34.70 -7.23
C GLY A 109 27.65 -35.29 -5.81
N SER A 110 28.10 -34.55 -4.80
CA SER A 110 27.99 -34.88 -3.38
C SER A 110 26.59 -34.57 -2.85
N ALA A 111 25.55 -34.97 -3.59
CA ALA A 111 24.20 -35.05 -3.07
C ALA A 111 24.13 -36.30 -2.15
N ALA A 112 24.74 -36.19 -0.97
CA ALA A 112 24.66 -37.22 0.04
C ALA A 112 23.21 -37.38 0.48
N HIS A 113 22.64 -38.53 0.11
CA HIS A 113 21.46 -39.12 0.69
C HIS A 113 21.54 -39.14 2.22
N SER A 114 20.60 -38.47 2.88
CA SER A 114 19.95 -38.86 4.16
C SER A 114 19.02 -37.74 4.61
#